data_AF-A0A7W0W1F8-F1
#
_entry.id   AF-A0A7W0W1F8-F1
#
_cell.length_a   1.000
_cell.length_b   1.000
_cell.length_c   1.000
_cell.angle_alpha   90.00
_cell.angle_beta   90.00
_cell.angle_gamma   90.00
#
_symmetry.space_group_name_H-M   'P 1'
#
loop_
_entity.id
_entity.type
_entity.pdbx_description
1 polymer ?
#
loop_
_entity_poly.entity_id
_entity_poly.type
_entity_poly.pdbx_seq_one_letter_code
_entity_poly.pdbx_strand_id
1 'polypeptide(L)'
;MTHEVVRHLLDDYVAGDLTEDARVPVLDHIGVCAICRSEVDDLEKLAVQAAALPRAVEPPVQAWAEIRSVIERDARVERTVSRRSSSRFRAQPYALAAAGLLVALVSSGGTALYLRERAAPSVAVAPPAAATADPAGAATLAAFTIEENNYLREAAPLADVLEQQQGVLAPETVAQLKKSLRIIDDAILEARNALARDPGNRTLVEMLSANYRHKVDLLRRTTEMTRSS
;
A
#
# COMPACT_ATOMS: atom_id res chain seq x y z
N MET A 1 -1.50 2.53 29.00
CA MET A 1 -1.24 2.24 27.58
C MET A 1 0.01 1.38 27.46
N THR A 2 0.09 0.49 26.46
CA THR A 2 1.30 -0.32 26.20
C THR A 2 2.35 0.51 25.46
N HIS A 3 3.63 0.15 25.62
CA HIS A 3 4.75 0.80 24.93
C HIS A 3 4.55 0.90 23.40
N GLU A 4 4.06 -0.17 22.79
CA GLU A 4 3.82 -0.22 21.34
C GLU A 4 2.75 0.78 20.90
N VAL A 5 1.63 0.88 21.63
CA VAL A 5 0.57 1.84 21.32
C VAL A 5 1.06 3.27 21.48
N VAL A 6 1.81 3.58 22.55
CA VAL A 6 2.35 4.93 22.76
C VAL A 6 3.28 5.35 21.63
N ARG A 7 4.15 4.45 21.17
CA ARG A 7 5.09 4.74 20.08
C ARG A 7 4.40 5.17 18.79
N HIS A 8 3.23 4.64 18.50
CA HIS A 8 2.43 5.04 17.33
C HIS A 8 1.76 6.40 17.48
N LEU A 9 1.68 6.95 18.69
CA LEU A 9 1.04 8.24 18.99
C LEU A 9 2.06 9.37 19.20
N LEU A 10 3.37 9.08 19.19
CA LEU A 10 4.40 10.08 19.50
C LEU A 10 4.53 11.16 18.42
N ASP A 11 4.33 10.83 17.14
CA ASP A 11 4.36 11.82 16.05
C ASP A 11 3.23 12.83 16.20
N ASP A 12 1.99 12.35 16.39
CA ASP A 12 0.81 13.18 16.65
C ASP A 12 0.96 13.98 17.96
N TYR A 13 1.59 13.41 18.99
CA TYR A 13 1.88 14.11 20.24
C TYR A 13 2.83 15.30 20.02
N VAL A 14 3.93 15.10 19.27
CA VAL A 14 4.92 16.14 18.96
C VAL A 14 4.37 17.18 17.99
N ALA A 15 3.58 16.76 17.00
CA ALA A 15 2.88 17.65 16.07
C ALA A 15 1.78 18.48 16.75
N GLY A 16 1.29 18.04 17.91
CA GLY A 16 0.21 18.70 18.65
C GLY A 16 -1.20 18.31 18.16
N ASP A 17 -1.30 17.26 17.34
CA ASP A 17 -2.54 16.77 16.72
C ASP A 17 -3.23 15.66 17.54
N LEU A 18 -2.64 15.26 18.66
CA LEU A 18 -3.19 14.24 19.54
C LEU A 18 -4.46 14.72 20.24
N THR A 19 -5.48 13.85 20.30
CA THR A 19 -6.74 14.12 21.00
C THR A 19 -6.55 14.23 22.52
N GLU A 20 -7.39 15.02 23.19
CA GLU A 20 -7.25 15.32 24.63
C GLU A 20 -7.31 14.04 25.50
N ASP A 21 -8.12 13.06 25.10
CA ASP A 21 -8.26 11.77 25.77
C ASP A 21 -7.03 10.87 25.65
N ALA A 22 -6.27 10.99 24.55
CA ALA A 22 -5.03 10.25 24.33
C ALA A 22 -3.80 10.96 24.93
N ARG A 23 -3.87 12.27 25.17
CA ARG A 23 -2.75 13.09 25.67
C ARG A 23 -2.29 12.70 27.07
N VAL A 24 -3.20 12.56 28.02
CA VAL A 24 -2.86 12.21 29.41
C VAL A 24 -2.20 10.82 29.51
N PRO A 25 -2.76 9.75 28.89
CA PRO A 25 -2.10 8.44 28.88
C PRO A 25 -0.70 8.41 28.27
N VAL A 26 -0.45 9.22 27.23
CA VAL A 26 0.88 9.32 26.60
C VAL A 26 1.86 10.04 27.54
N LEU A 27 1.45 11.15 28.14
CA LEU A 27 2.26 11.90 29.12
C LEU A 27 2.66 11.03 30.32
N ASP A 28 1.71 10.27 30.87
CA ASP A 28 1.98 9.33 31.97
C ASP A 28 3.04 8.29 31.58
N HIS A 29 2.96 7.76 30.35
CA HIS A 29 3.90 6.74 29.88
C HIS A 29 5.31 7.30 29.66
N ILE A 30 5.46 8.44 28.98
CA ILE A 30 6.79 9.06 28.74
C ILE A 30 7.42 9.57 30.05
N GLY A 31 6.60 9.85 31.07
CA GLY A 31 7.04 10.13 32.43
C GLY A 31 7.81 8.98 33.08
N VAL A 32 7.50 7.73 32.71
CA VAL A 32 8.11 6.52 33.31
C VAL A 32 8.99 5.72 32.35
N CYS A 33 8.81 5.85 31.04
CA CYS A 33 9.58 5.13 30.02
C CYS A 33 10.68 6.01 29.40
N ALA A 34 11.94 5.66 29.66
CA ALA A 34 13.09 6.38 29.10
C ALA A 34 13.19 6.26 27.57
N ILE A 35 12.76 5.14 26.99
CA ILE A 35 12.82 4.88 25.54
C ILE A 35 11.86 5.83 24.80
N CYS A 36 10.57 5.82 25.16
CA CYS A 36 9.61 6.72 24.53
C CYS A 36 9.96 8.20 24.75
N ARG A 37 10.56 8.55 25.89
CA ARG A 37 11.05 9.92 26.11
C ARG A 37 12.16 10.31 25.14
N SER A 38 13.15 9.44 24.93
CA SER A 38 14.20 9.71 23.95
C SER A 38 13.67 9.81 22.52
N GLU A 39 12.64 9.03 22.17
CA GLU A 39 12.00 9.13 20.86
C GLU A 39 11.28 10.48 20.69
N VAL A 40 10.57 10.97 21.72
CA VAL A 40 9.97 12.32 21.72
C VAL A 40 11.06 13.39 21.53
N ASP A 41 12.15 13.32 22.29
CA ASP A 41 13.26 14.29 22.18
C ASP A 41 13.85 14.33 20.76
N ASP A 42 13.95 13.17 20.10
CA ASP A 42 14.48 13.08 18.73
C ASP A 42 13.47 13.60 17.69
N LEU A 43 12.19 13.33 17.86
CA LEU A 43 11.12 13.90 17.02
C LEU A 43 11.04 15.42 17.16
N GLU A 44 11.15 15.97 18.37
CA GLU A 44 11.18 17.42 18.60
C GLU A 44 12.38 18.09 17.92
N LYS A 45 13.58 17.48 18.00
CA LYS A 45 14.77 17.97 17.28
C LYS A 45 14.54 17.99 15.77
N LEU A 46 13.97 16.92 15.22
CA LEU A 46 13.65 16.85 13.79
C LEU A 46 12.63 17.91 13.38
N ALA A 47 11.59 18.13 14.20
CA ALA A 47 10.58 19.16 13.95
C ALA A 47 11.21 20.57 13.92
N VAL A 48 12.12 20.87 14.85
CA VAL A 48 12.86 22.14 14.87
C VAL A 48 13.74 22.30 13.61
N GLN A 49 14.45 21.25 13.21
CA GLN A 49 15.28 21.28 11.99
C GLN A 49 14.42 21.47 10.73
N ALA A 50 13.29 20.78 10.64
CA ALA A 50 12.34 20.92 9.52
C ALA A 50 11.74 22.33 9.48
N ALA A 51 11.38 22.91 10.63
CA ALA A 51 10.87 24.27 10.72
C ALA A 51 11.90 25.34 10.32
N ALA A 52 13.20 25.03 10.42
CA ALA A 52 14.28 25.90 9.96
C ALA A 52 14.53 25.85 8.45
N LEU A 53 13.91 24.91 7.72
CA LEU A 53 14.04 24.84 6.27
C LEU A 53 13.36 26.03 5.57
N PRO A 54 13.84 26.43 4.38
CA PRO A 54 13.15 27.41 3.56
C PRO A 54 11.71 26.96 3.28
N ARG A 55 10.73 27.85 3.50
CA ARG A 55 9.31 27.57 3.23
C ARG A 55 9.01 27.30 1.76
N ALA A 56 9.86 27.80 0.87
CA ALA A 56 9.79 27.58 -0.55
C ALA A 56 11.20 27.43 -1.11
N VAL A 57 11.34 26.50 -2.04
CA VAL A 57 12.53 26.33 -2.87
C VAL A 57 12.05 26.49 -4.30
N GLU A 58 12.68 27.39 -5.06
CA GLU A 58 12.34 27.59 -6.47
C GLU A 58 12.77 26.33 -7.25
N PRO A 59 11.84 25.59 -7.88
CA PRO A 59 12.20 24.39 -8.63
C PRO A 59 12.96 24.78 -9.90
N PRO A 60 13.90 23.94 -10.37
CA PRO A 60 14.58 24.17 -11.65
C PRO A 60 13.56 24.27 -12.79
N VAL A 61 13.77 25.22 -13.72
CA VAL A 61 12.85 25.50 -14.85
C VAL A 61 12.50 24.23 -15.64
N GLN A 62 13.46 23.30 -15.76
CA GLN A 62 13.33 22.05 -16.51
C GLN A 62 12.38 21.05 -15.82
N ALA A 63 12.28 21.09 -14.48
CA ALA A 63 11.47 20.15 -13.72
C ALA A 63 9.98 20.22 -14.11
N TRP A 64 9.47 21.43 -14.31
CA TRP A 64 8.09 21.62 -14.77
C TRP A 64 7.85 21.15 -16.21
N ALA A 65 8.85 21.31 -17.07
CA ALA A 65 8.78 20.83 -18.45
C ALA A 65 8.75 19.29 -18.49
N GLU A 66 9.57 18.63 -17.68
CA GLU A 66 9.59 17.18 -17.53
C GLU A 66 8.28 16.63 -16.98
N ILE A 67 7.77 17.19 -15.87
CA ILE A 67 6.49 16.79 -15.28
C ILE A 67 5.36 16.90 -16.31
N ARG A 68 5.28 18.03 -17.03
CA ARG A 68 4.28 18.23 -18.09
C ARG A 68 4.39 17.16 -19.18
N SER A 69 5.60 16.83 -19.59
CA SER A 69 5.84 15.80 -20.60
C SER A 69 5.39 14.40 -20.16
N VAL A 70 5.49 14.08 -18.87
CA VAL A 70 5.02 12.81 -18.29
C VAL A 70 3.49 12.79 -18.29
N ILE A 71 2.85 13.82 -17.74
CA ILE A 71 1.38 13.93 -17.68
C ILE A 71 0.75 13.84 -19.09
N GLU A 72 1.34 14.52 -20.08
CA GLU A 72 0.85 14.46 -21.45
C GLU A 72 1.05 13.09 -22.12
N ARG A 73 2.12 12.37 -21.77
CA ARG A 73 2.36 11.00 -22.26
C ARG A 73 1.31 10.05 -21.67
N ASP A 74 1.06 10.13 -20.37
CA ASP A 74 0.08 9.27 -19.70
C ASP A 74 -1.33 9.53 -20.23
N ALA A 75 -1.70 10.81 -20.39
CA ALA A 75 -2.96 11.21 -21.02
C ALA A 75 -3.08 10.76 -22.50
N ARG A 76 -1.96 10.62 -23.23
CA ARG A 76 -1.96 10.02 -24.58
C ARG A 76 -2.18 8.52 -24.52
N VAL A 77 -1.53 7.81 -23.60
CA VAL A 77 -1.67 6.36 -23.42
C VAL A 77 -3.12 5.99 -23.09
N GLU A 78 -3.74 6.66 -22.12
CA GLU A 78 -5.15 6.42 -21.75
C GLU A 78 -6.12 6.60 -22.94
N ARG A 79 -5.91 7.66 -23.74
CA ARG A 79 -6.73 7.91 -24.94
C ARG A 79 -6.51 6.86 -26.03
N THR A 80 -5.31 6.31 -26.16
CA THR A 80 -5.04 5.25 -27.14
C THR A 80 -5.65 3.90 -26.72
N VAL A 81 -5.60 3.58 -25.42
CA VAL A 81 -6.19 2.35 -24.87
C VAL A 81 -7.73 2.39 -24.96
N SER A 82 -8.35 3.53 -24.62
CA SER A 82 -9.81 3.68 -24.70
C SER A 82 -10.34 3.58 -26.14
N ARG A 83 -9.63 4.17 -27.12
CA ARG A 83 -9.96 4.03 -28.56
C ARG A 83 -9.78 2.62 -29.10
N ARG A 84 -8.75 1.90 -28.63
CA ARG A 84 -8.46 0.53 -29.10
C ARG A 84 -9.41 -0.51 -28.48
N SER A 85 -9.90 -0.26 -27.26
CA SER A 85 -10.93 -1.07 -26.61
C SER A 85 -12.28 -0.95 -27.33
N SER A 86 -12.76 0.27 -27.62
CA SER A 86 -14.06 0.47 -28.28
C SER A 86 -14.12 -0.04 -29.73
N SER A 87 -12.99 -0.10 -30.42
CA SER A 87 -12.90 -0.63 -31.79
C SER A 87 -12.97 -2.16 -31.88
N ARG A 88 -12.53 -2.90 -30.85
CA ARG A 88 -12.56 -4.38 -30.87
C ARG A 88 -13.90 -4.97 -30.47
N PHE A 89 -14.69 -4.25 -29.67
CA PHE A 89 -16.05 -4.69 -29.31
C PHE A 89 -17.08 -4.48 -30.43
N ARG A 90 -16.78 -3.66 -31.46
CA ARG A 90 -17.69 -3.44 -32.61
C ARG A 90 -17.46 -4.37 -33.81
N ALA A 91 -16.41 -5.19 -33.81
CA ALA A 91 -16.06 -6.02 -34.96
C ALA A 91 -15.77 -7.47 -34.53
N GLN A 92 -16.82 -8.25 -34.24
CA GLN A 92 -17.04 -9.65 -34.69
C GLN A 92 -18.08 -10.38 -33.82
N PRO A 93 -19.35 -10.46 -34.26
CA PRO A 93 -20.32 -11.37 -33.64
C PRO A 93 -20.16 -12.84 -34.08
N TYR A 94 -19.28 -13.16 -35.04
CA TYR A 94 -19.18 -14.51 -35.63
C TYR A 94 -18.00 -15.37 -35.12
N ALA A 95 -17.20 -14.91 -34.15
CA ALA A 95 -16.03 -15.64 -33.67
C ALA A 95 -16.32 -16.67 -32.55
N LEU A 96 -17.57 -16.79 -32.07
CA LEU A 96 -17.94 -17.66 -30.95
C LEU A 96 -18.38 -19.08 -31.34
N ALA A 97 -18.28 -19.48 -32.61
CA ALA A 97 -18.68 -20.82 -33.06
C ALA A 97 -17.52 -21.86 -33.07
N ALA A 98 -16.27 -21.45 -32.86
CA ALA A 98 -15.11 -22.36 -32.96
C ALA A 98 -14.41 -22.69 -31.62
N ALA A 99 -14.74 -22.00 -30.53
CA ALA A 99 -14.03 -22.13 -29.25
C ALA A 99 -14.56 -23.24 -28.31
N GLY A 100 -15.72 -23.83 -28.61
CA GLY A 100 -16.31 -24.89 -27.76
C GLY A 100 -15.53 -26.21 -27.78
N LEU A 101 -14.81 -26.51 -28.86
CA LEU A 101 -14.10 -27.78 -29.02
C LEU A 101 -12.70 -27.80 -28.38
N LEU A 102 -12.09 -26.65 -28.10
CA LEU A 102 -10.74 -26.58 -27.52
C LEU A 102 -10.74 -26.72 -25.99
N VAL A 103 -11.81 -26.30 -25.30
CA VAL A 103 -11.92 -26.41 -23.83
C VAL A 103 -12.06 -27.87 -23.38
N ALA A 104 -12.71 -28.71 -24.18
CA ALA A 104 -12.92 -30.13 -23.85
C ALA A 104 -11.64 -30.98 -23.92
N LEU A 105 -10.63 -30.57 -24.68
CA LEU A 105 -9.36 -31.32 -24.83
C LEU A 105 -8.31 -30.96 -23.75
N VAL A 106 -8.41 -29.81 -23.09
CA VAL A 106 -7.43 -29.39 -22.07
C VAL A 106 -7.68 -30.04 -20.70
N SER A 107 -8.90 -30.51 -20.43
CA SER A 107 -9.27 -31.10 -19.13
C SER A 107 -8.79 -32.54 -18.87
N SER A 108 -7.98 -33.16 -19.74
CA SER A 108 -7.51 -34.55 -19.51
C SER A 108 -6.01 -34.82 -19.74
N GLY A 109 -5.16 -33.78 -19.85
CA GLY A 109 -3.72 -33.98 -20.06
C GLY A 109 -2.76 -33.05 -19.29
N GLY A 110 -3.23 -31.93 -18.73
CA GLY A 110 -2.34 -30.89 -18.18
C GLY A 110 -1.75 -31.20 -16.79
N THR A 111 -2.41 -32.01 -15.98
CA THR A 111 -2.06 -32.17 -14.56
C THR A 111 -0.83 -33.07 -14.33
N ALA A 112 -0.50 -33.96 -15.28
CA ALA A 112 0.61 -34.91 -15.14
C ALA A 112 1.97 -34.34 -15.56
N LEU A 113 2.00 -33.28 -16.38
CA LEU A 113 3.26 -32.62 -16.77
C LEU A 113 3.67 -31.50 -15.80
N TYR A 114 2.69 -30.82 -15.18
CA TYR A 114 2.96 -29.74 -14.23
C TYR A 114 3.63 -30.20 -12.92
N LEU A 115 3.55 -31.49 -12.57
CA LEU A 115 4.20 -32.06 -11.38
C LEU A 115 5.54 -32.75 -11.66
N ARG A 116 5.98 -32.82 -12.93
CA ARG A 116 7.24 -33.51 -13.32
C ARG A 116 8.41 -32.58 -13.66
N GLU A 117 8.19 -31.26 -13.70
CA GLU A 117 9.23 -30.26 -14.00
C GLU A 117 9.76 -29.51 -12.77
N ARG A 118 9.40 -29.88 -11.53
CA ARG A 118 10.14 -29.44 -10.33
C ARG A 118 11.35 -30.33 -10.01
N ALA A 119 12.13 -30.67 -11.04
CA ALA A 119 13.52 -31.05 -10.87
C ALA A 119 14.36 -29.75 -10.94
N ALA A 120 15.10 -29.49 -9.87
CA ALA A 120 15.79 -28.24 -9.57
C ALA A 120 16.68 -27.67 -10.70
N PRO A 121 16.86 -26.34 -10.68
CA PRO A 121 18.18 -25.74 -10.78
C PRO A 121 18.55 -25.13 -9.43
N SER A 122 19.57 -25.69 -8.79
CA SER A 122 20.32 -25.01 -7.73
C SER A 122 21.07 -23.84 -8.34
N VAL A 123 20.56 -22.62 -8.17
CA VAL A 123 21.34 -21.41 -8.42
C VAL A 123 22.26 -21.22 -7.23
N ALA A 124 23.56 -21.43 -7.45
CA ALA A 124 24.60 -21.08 -6.50
C ALA A 124 24.53 -19.57 -6.21
N VAL A 125 24.24 -19.22 -4.96
CA VAL A 125 24.37 -17.86 -4.45
C VAL A 125 25.87 -17.59 -4.30
N ALA A 126 26.43 -16.82 -5.24
CA ALA A 126 27.69 -16.13 -5.00
C ALA A 126 27.45 -15.04 -3.94
N PRO A 127 28.38 -14.81 -2.99
CA PRO A 127 28.22 -13.78 -1.98
C PRO A 127 28.13 -12.40 -2.66
N PRO A 128 27.16 -11.53 -2.28
CA PRO A 128 27.10 -10.20 -2.84
C PRO A 128 28.32 -9.40 -2.37
N ALA A 129 29.12 -8.94 -3.33
CA ALA A 129 29.96 -7.78 -3.13
C ALA A 129 29.07 -6.64 -2.61
N ALA A 130 29.56 -5.94 -1.59
CA ALA A 130 28.85 -4.89 -0.86
C ALA A 130 28.00 -4.01 -1.79
N ALA A 131 26.67 -4.14 -1.66
CA ALA A 131 25.72 -3.30 -2.35
C ALA A 131 25.92 -1.86 -1.86
N THR A 132 26.40 -0.99 -2.73
CA THR A 132 26.22 0.44 -2.57
C THR A 132 24.71 0.70 -2.59
N ALA A 133 24.14 1.13 -1.47
CA ALA A 133 22.74 1.51 -1.37
C ALA A 133 22.42 2.52 -2.48
N ASP A 134 21.47 2.19 -3.36
CA ASP A 134 21.01 3.11 -4.39
C ASP A 134 20.27 4.28 -3.70
N PRO A 135 20.79 5.51 -3.78
CA PRO A 135 20.14 6.67 -3.16
C PRO A 135 18.72 6.92 -3.71
N ALA A 136 18.42 6.46 -4.93
CA ALA A 136 17.07 6.55 -5.49
C ALA A 136 16.08 5.60 -4.79
N GLY A 137 16.54 4.43 -4.35
CA GLY A 137 15.73 3.47 -3.60
C GLY A 137 15.35 4.00 -2.22
N ALA A 138 16.31 4.56 -1.49
CA ALA A 138 16.08 5.18 -0.19
C ALA A 138 15.12 6.38 -0.27
N ALA A 139 15.26 7.24 -1.29
CA ALA A 139 14.32 8.34 -1.53
C ALA A 139 12.90 7.87 -1.88
N THR A 140 12.78 6.77 -2.63
CA THR A 140 11.47 6.16 -2.96
C THR A 140 10.78 5.62 -1.72
N LEU A 141 11.52 4.98 -0.81
CA LEU A 141 10.95 4.49 0.45
C LEU A 141 10.52 5.63 1.37
N ALA A 142 11.32 6.70 1.48
CA ALA A 142 10.97 7.88 2.26
C ALA A 142 9.76 8.64 1.69
N ALA A 143 9.60 8.70 0.36
CA ALA A 143 8.38 9.23 -0.25
C ALA A 143 7.17 8.32 0.04
N PHE A 144 7.38 7.00 0.07
CA PHE A 144 6.34 6.03 0.36
C PHE A 144 5.85 6.11 1.82
N THR A 145 6.69 6.39 2.81
CA THR A 145 6.23 6.50 4.23
C THR A 145 5.23 7.65 4.44
N ILE A 146 5.36 8.75 3.67
CA ILE A 146 4.39 9.85 3.67
C ILE A 146 3.05 9.36 3.10
N GLU A 147 3.10 8.65 1.97
CA GLU A 147 1.93 8.10 1.30
C GLU A 147 1.25 7.00 2.15
N GLU A 148 2.03 6.20 2.87
CA GLU A 148 1.53 5.20 3.81
C GLU A 148 0.68 5.85 4.92
N ASN A 149 1.13 6.97 5.48
CA ASN A 149 0.35 7.72 6.46
C ASN A 149 -0.96 8.26 5.88
N ASN A 150 -0.99 8.66 4.60
CA ASN A 150 -2.24 9.06 3.93
C ASN A 150 -3.22 7.88 3.85
N TYR A 151 -2.77 6.70 3.40
CA TYR A 151 -3.63 5.51 3.36
C TYR A 151 -4.15 5.10 4.73
N LEU A 152 -3.32 5.18 5.79
CA LEU A 152 -3.73 4.85 7.15
C LEU A 152 -4.80 5.81 7.66
N ARG A 153 -4.65 7.11 7.40
CA ARG A 153 -5.67 8.14 7.75
C ARG A 153 -6.98 7.95 7.01
N GLU A 154 -6.95 7.48 5.76
CA GLU A 154 -8.18 7.17 5.01
C GLU A 154 -8.85 5.87 5.48
N ALA A 155 -8.07 4.83 5.80
CA ALA A 155 -8.58 3.53 6.20
C ALA A 155 -9.21 3.54 7.60
N ALA A 156 -8.64 4.29 8.55
CA ALA A 156 -9.08 4.31 9.95
C ALA A 156 -10.58 4.67 10.14
N PRO A 157 -11.10 5.80 9.64
CA PRO A 157 -12.51 6.14 9.81
C PRO A 157 -13.45 5.17 9.07
N LEU A 158 -13.02 4.63 7.92
CA LEU A 158 -13.83 3.65 7.17
C LEU A 158 -13.94 2.32 7.93
N ALA A 159 -12.86 1.89 8.59
CA ALA A 159 -12.86 0.70 9.42
C ALA A 159 -13.76 0.86 10.66
N ASP A 160 -13.72 2.03 11.32
CA ASP A 160 -14.57 2.33 12.48
C ASP A 160 -16.07 2.34 12.11
N VAL A 161 -16.44 3.02 11.01
CA VAL A 161 -17.83 3.00 10.50
C VAL A 161 -18.28 1.58 10.20
N LEU A 162 -17.43 0.78 9.56
CA LEU A 162 -17.73 -0.61 9.27
C LEU A 162 -17.93 -1.41 10.56
N GLU A 163 -17.09 -1.21 11.58
CA GLU A 163 -17.18 -1.87 12.89
C GLU A 163 -18.48 -1.56 13.62
N GLN A 164 -18.89 -0.29 13.63
CA GLN A 164 -20.16 0.15 14.20
C GLN A 164 -21.39 -0.40 13.44
N GLN A 165 -21.26 -0.63 12.14
CA GLN A 165 -22.36 -1.05 11.26
C GLN A 165 -22.36 -2.55 10.90
N GLN A 166 -21.48 -3.37 11.49
CA GLN A 166 -21.41 -4.81 11.17
C GLN A 166 -22.75 -5.53 11.43
N GLY A 167 -23.55 -5.04 12.38
CA GLY A 167 -24.86 -5.61 12.71
C GLY A 167 -25.93 -5.49 11.61
N VAL A 168 -25.71 -4.63 10.62
CA VAL A 168 -26.61 -4.46 9.46
C VAL A 168 -26.31 -5.49 8.36
N LEU A 169 -25.09 -6.02 8.32
CA LEU A 169 -24.65 -6.99 7.33
C LEU A 169 -25.03 -8.43 7.75
N ALA A 170 -25.31 -9.28 6.76
CA ALA A 170 -25.46 -10.71 7.01
C ALA A 170 -24.15 -11.29 7.61
N PRO A 171 -24.24 -12.21 8.59
CA PRO A 171 -23.07 -12.72 9.32
C PRO A 171 -22.06 -13.42 8.40
N GLU A 172 -22.53 -14.08 7.34
CA GLU A 172 -21.67 -14.72 6.33
C GLU A 172 -20.85 -13.68 5.54
N THR A 173 -21.47 -12.55 5.18
CA THR A 173 -20.78 -11.44 4.49
C THR A 173 -19.73 -10.80 5.38
N VAL A 174 -20.03 -10.59 6.67
CA VAL A 174 -19.05 -10.06 7.65
C VAL A 174 -17.87 -11.02 7.79
N ALA A 175 -18.11 -12.33 7.87
CA ALA A 175 -17.05 -13.33 7.96
C ALA A 175 -16.15 -13.33 6.73
N GLN A 176 -16.73 -13.26 5.53
CA GLN A 176 -15.97 -13.20 4.27
C GLN A 176 -15.17 -11.90 4.14
N LEU A 177 -15.74 -10.77 4.59
CA LEU A 177 -15.05 -9.48 4.60
C LEU A 177 -13.86 -9.49 5.57
N LYS A 178 -14.06 -9.96 6.81
CA LYS A 178 -12.98 -10.09 7.81
C LYS A 178 -11.85 -10.99 7.29
N LYS A 179 -12.20 -12.08 6.59
CA LYS A 179 -11.21 -12.96 5.95
C LYS A 179 -10.43 -12.22 4.86
N SER A 180 -11.11 -11.46 4.01
CA SER A 180 -10.48 -10.70 2.92
C SER A 180 -9.56 -9.61 3.46
N LEU A 181 -10.01 -8.86 4.47
CA LEU A 181 -9.19 -7.84 5.14
C LEU A 181 -7.95 -8.47 5.78
N ARG A 182 -8.08 -9.61 6.46
CA ARG A 182 -6.93 -10.33 7.03
C ARG A 182 -5.89 -10.71 5.97
N ILE A 183 -6.33 -11.24 4.83
CA ILE A 183 -5.42 -11.58 3.73
C ILE A 183 -4.65 -10.35 3.23
N ILE A 184 -5.33 -9.20 3.10
CA ILE A 184 -4.69 -7.95 2.68
C ILE A 184 -3.70 -7.46 3.74
N ASP A 185 -4.07 -7.51 5.02
CA ASP A 185 -3.21 -7.11 6.14
C ASP A 185 -1.96 -7.98 6.25
N ASP A 186 -2.10 -9.30 6.08
CA ASP A 186 -0.97 -10.24 6.06
C ASP A 186 -0.01 -9.92 4.90
N ALA A 187 -0.55 -9.61 3.71
CA ALA A 187 0.23 -9.24 2.54
C ALA A 187 0.97 -7.90 2.70
N ILE A 188 0.35 -6.91 3.37
CA ILE A 188 0.99 -5.64 3.74
C ILE A 188 2.17 -5.91 4.68
N LEU A 189 1.96 -6.73 5.71
CA LEU A 189 2.99 -7.04 6.69
C LEU A 189 4.16 -7.81 6.07
N GLU A 190 3.88 -8.76 5.18
CA GLU A 190 4.90 -9.48 4.41
C GLU A 190 5.72 -8.53 3.53
N ALA A 191 5.05 -7.64 2.79
CA ALA A 191 5.71 -6.66 1.92
C ALA A 191 6.58 -5.67 2.72
N ARG A 192 6.12 -5.19 3.89
CA ARG A 192 6.92 -4.35 4.80
C ARG A 192 8.16 -5.08 5.31
N ASN A 193 8.01 -6.33 5.74
CA ASN A 193 9.15 -7.15 6.20
C ASN A 193 10.14 -7.46 5.07
N ALA A 194 9.67 -7.58 3.83
CA ALA A 194 10.54 -7.71 2.67
C ALA A 194 11.28 -6.40 2.36
N LEU A 195 10.60 -5.25 2.42
CA LEU A 195 11.23 -3.92 2.24
C LEU A 195 12.24 -3.56 3.34
N ALA A 196 12.02 -4.00 4.57
CA ALA A 196 13.01 -3.83 5.64
C ALA A 196 14.34 -4.54 5.33
N ARG A 197 14.29 -5.64 4.56
CA ARG A 197 15.47 -6.40 4.11
C ARG A 197 16.07 -5.85 2.81
N ASP A 198 15.24 -5.31 1.93
CA ASP A 198 15.65 -4.71 0.65
C ASP A 198 14.92 -3.37 0.40
N PRO A 199 15.41 -2.26 1.00
CA PRO A 199 14.77 -0.95 0.91
C PRO A 199 14.74 -0.35 -0.49
N GLY A 200 15.63 -0.81 -1.38
CA GLY A 200 15.75 -0.31 -2.76
C GLY A 200 14.79 -1.00 -3.74
N ASN A 201 14.03 -1.98 -3.30
CA ASN A 201 13.20 -2.81 -4.17
C ASN A 201 11.91 -2.10 -4.60
N ARG A 202 11.95 -1.44 -5.76
CA ARG A 202 10.81 -0.68 -6.31
C ARG A 202 9.55 -1.54 -6.49
N THR A 203 9.71 -2.81 -6.88
CA THR A 203 8.58 -3.73 -7.06
C THR A 203 7.85 -3.99 -5.73
N LEU A 204 8.59 -4.12 -4.62
CA LEU A 204 7.96 -4.28 -3.31
C LEU A 204 7.21 -3.01 -2.86
N VAL A 205 7.74 -1.81 -3.18
CA VAL A 205 7.05 -0.54 -2.90
C VAL A 205 5.74 -0.44 -3.70
N GLU A 206 5.76 -0.82 -4.98
CA GLU A 206 4.56 -0.86 -5.83
C GLU A 206 3.52 -1.86 -5.31
N MET A 207 3.97 -3.06 -4.92
CA MET A 207 3.09 -4.10 -4.36
C MET A 207 2.47 -3.67 -3.04
N LEU A 208 3.26 -3.04 -2.15
CA LEU A 208 2.77 -2.48 -0.89
C LEU A 208 1.72 -1.39 -1.14
N SER A 209 1.99 -0.47 -2.08
CA SER A 209 1.04 0.57 -2.50
C SER A 209 -0.27 -0.02 -3.02
N ALA A 210 -0.20 -1.07 -3.85
CA ALA A 210 -1.37 -1.73 -4.41
C ALA A 210 -2.23 -2.39 -3.31
N ASN A 211 -1.61 -3.01 -2.31
CA ASN A 211 -2.31 -3.61 -1.18
C ASN A 211 -3.04 -2.56 -0.32
N TYR A 212 -2.41 -1.42 -0.05
CA TYR A 212 -3.06 -0.32 0.69
C TYR A 212 -4.28 0.24 -0.05
N ARG A 213 -4.17 0.50 -1.36
CA ARG A 213 -5.32 0.95 -2.17
C ARG A 213 -6.45 -0.08 -2.14
N HIS A 214 -6.11 -1.36 -2.27
CA HIS A 214 -7.11 -2.42 -2.24
C HIS A 214 -7.84 -2.48 -0.88
N LYS A 215 -7.13 -2.27 0.23
CA LYS A 215 -7.74 -2.17 1.57
C LYS A 215 -8.74 -1.03 1.64
N VAL A 216 -8.34 0.18 1.25
CA VAL A 216 -9.21 1.37 1.29
C VAL A 216 -10.43 1.19 0.39
N ASP A 217 -10.25 0.68 -0.83
CA ASP A 217 -11.36 0.44 -1.77
C ASP A 217 -12.36 -0.59 -1.25
N LEU A 218 -11.88 -1.63 -0.57
CA LEU A 218 -12.75 -2.65 0.04
C LEU A 218 -13.55 -2.05 1.20
N LEU A 219 -12.90 -1.28 2.07
CA LEU A 219 -13.57 -0.60 3.18
C LEU A 219 -14.62 0.40 2.66
N ARG A 220 -14.25 1.25 1.68
CA ARG A 220 -15.15 2.24 1.08
C ARG A 220 -16.40 1.60 0.49
N ARG A 221 -16.24 0.62 -0.40
CA ARG A 221 -17.38 -0.09 -1.02
C ARG A 221 -18.30 -0.73 0.01
N THR A 222 -17.72 -1.31 1.06
CA THR A 222 -18.54 -1.94 2.11
C THR A 222 -19.32 -0.89 2.90
N THR A 223 -18.69 0.23 3.28
CA THR A 223 -19.38 1.33 3.99
C THR A 223 -20.46 2.00 3.15
N GLU A 224 -20.30 2.03 1.83
CA GLU A 224 -21.34 2.52 0.91
C GLU A 224 -22.52 1.55 0.86
N MET A 225 -22.27 0.24 0.82
CA MET A 225 -23.31 -0.79 0.86
C MET A 225 -24.13 -0.71 2.15
N THR A 226 -23.48 -0.59 3.32
CA THR A 226 -24.18 -0.50 4.60
C THR A 226 -25.00 0.77 4.76
N ARG A 227 -24.59 1.89 4.14
CA ARG A 227 -25.37 3.14 4.15
C ARG A 227 -26.59 3.08 3.21
N SER A 228 -26.57 2.21 2.21
CA SER A 228 -27.64 2.08 1.20
C SER A 228 -28.73 1.05 1.52
N SER A 229 -28.55 0.26 2.59
CA SER A 229 -29.51 -0.75 3.08
C SER A 229 -30.29 -0.22 4.28
#